data_AF-A0A8X6XV33-F1
#
_entry.id   AF-A0A8X6XV33-F1
#
_cell.length_a   1.000
_cell.length_b   1.000
_cell.length_c   1.000
_cell.angle_alpha   90.00
_cell.angle_beta   90.00
_cell.angle_gamma   90.00
#
_symmetry.space_group_name_H-M   'P 1'
#
loop_
_entity.id
_entity.type
_entity.pdbx_description
1 polymer ?
#
loop_
_entity_poly.entity_id
_entity_poly.type
_entity_poly.pdbx_seq_one_letter_code
_entity_poly.pdbx_strand_id
1 'polypeptide(L)'
;MLSLVPLTLHHPVDLKAIAEAQKGDTELLNLQISNNTLKLKKIEVPGSDVTLVCDTSMPRPRLFVPASEQRRVFDALHGLSHPGSRATARLISTHFVWPRVQSGCRTWARASLSCQRSKITKHNSSPLHTSILTSLDHYPLQNRIVWPDSHRPFLSLGISMAYGINHCRRRHVSPFCWLDLSILFP
;
A
#
# COMPACT_ATOMS: atom_id res chain seq x y z
N MET A 1 30.70 5.95 5.31
CA MET A 1 30.82 5.25 4.01
C MET A 1 29.43 4.97 3.47
N LEU A 2 29.06 5.57 2.33
CA LEU A 2 27.79 5.36 1.65
C LEU A 2 27.83 3.99 0.96
N SER A 3 27.65 2.91 1.71
CA SER A 3 27.77 1.57 1.15
C SER A 3 26.49 1.23 0.38
N LEU A 4 26.60 1.12 -0.94
CA LEU A 4 25.57 0.60 -1.86
C LEU A 4 25.34 -0.91 -1.67
N VAL A 5 25.80 -1.50 -0.56
CA VAL A 5 25.77 -2.92 -0.23
C VAL A 5 24.39 -3.59 -0.36
N PRO A 6 23.22 -2.91 -0.27
CA PRO A 6 21.95 -3.58 -0.55
C PRO A 6 21.71 -3.89 -2.04
N LEU A 7 22.46 -3.31 -2.98
CA LEU A 7 22.26 -3.47 -4.43
C LEU A 7 23.07 -4.63 -5.04
N THR A 8 23.97 -5.26 -4.29
CA THR A 8 24.80 -6.38 -4.77
C THR A 8 24.21 -7.75 -4.45
N LEU A 9 23.03 -7.82 -3.82
CA LEU A 9 22.38 -9.09 -3.50
C LEU A 9 21.66 -9.63 -4.76
N HIS A 10 22.40 -10.33 -5.61
CA HIS A 10 21.88 -11.26 -6.64
C HIS A 10 20.71 -10.68 -7.46
N HIS A 11 20.93 -9.55 -8.15
CA HIS A 11 19.85 -8.73 -8.70
C HIS A 11 19.35 -9.20 -10.09
N PRO A 12 18.03 -9.28 -10.30
CA PRO A 12 17.41 -9.41 -11.62
C PRO A 12 17.42 -8.10 -12.45
N VAL A 13 18.21 -7.09 -12.05
CA VAL A 13 18.22 -5.74 -12.64
C VAL A 13 19.64 -5.39 -13.11
N ASP A 14 19.78 -5.03 -14.38
CA ASP A 14 21.06 -4.65 -14.98
C ASP A 14 21.43 -3.20 -14.65
N LEU A 15 22.44 -3.04 -13.78
CA LEU A 15 22.93 -1.73 -13.36
C LEU A 15 23.68 -0.99 -14.48
N LYS A 16 24.30 -1.70 -15.42
CA LYS A 16 25.03 -1.07 -16.54
C LYS A 16 24.04 -0.40 -17.49
N ALA A 17 22.97 -1.10 -17.84
CA ALA A 17 21.89 -0.55 -18.67
C ALA A 17 21.28 0.71 -18.05
N ILE A 18 21.07 0.72 -16.72
CA ILE A 18 20.57 1.92 -16.02
C ILE A 18 21.59 3.06 -16.09
N ALA A 19 22.88 2.78 -15.85
CA ALA A 19 23.93 3.79 -15.91
C ALA A 19 24.04 4.44 -17.29
N GLU A 20 23.90 3.65 -18.36
CA GLU A 20 23.88 4.15 -19.72
C GLU A 20 22.64 5.01 -20.00
N ALA A 21 21.46 4.54 -19.60
CA ALA A 21 20.22 5.29 -19.74
C ALA A 21 20.25 6.63 -18.97
N GLN A 22 20.96 6.70 -17.84
CA GLN A 22 21.11 7.94 -17.06
C GLN A 22 21.93 9.02 -17.77
N LYS A 23 22.82 8.68 -18.71
CA LYS A 23 23.71 9.66 -19.36
C LYS A 23 22.95 10.65 -20.27
N GLY A 24 21.83 10.22 -20.85
CA GLY A 24 21.04 11.01 -21.80
C GLY A 24 19.65 11.44 -21.30
N ASP A 25 19.36 11.25 -20.01
CA ASP A 25 18.01 11.47 -19.48
C ASP A 25 17.75 12.96 -19.18
N THR A 26 16.76 13.55 -19.86
CA THR A 26 16.38 14.94 -19.68
C THR A 26 15.64 15.18 -18.36
N GLU A 27 14.89 14.19 -17.86
CA GLU A 27 14.20 14.26 -16.58
C GLU A 27 15.19 14.37 -15.43
N LEU A 28 16.25 13.56 -15.45
CA LEU A 28 17.37 13.66 -14.50
C LEU A 28 17.99 15.06 -14.45
N LEU A 29 18.26 15.67 -15.60
CA LEU A 29 18.82 17.03 -15.67
C LEU A 29 17.86 18.06 -15.09
N ASN A 30 16.58 17.98 -15.44
CA ASN A 30 15.54 18.86 -14.91
C ASN A 30 15.44 18.73 -13.37
N LEU A 31 15.52 17.51 -12.84
CA LEU A 31 15.49 17.26 -11.41
C LEU A 31 16.72 17.81 -10.68
N GLN A 32 17.89 17.84 -11.33
CA GLN A 32 19.10 18.44 -10.77
C GLN A 32 19.04 19.98 -10.75
N ILE A 33 18.42 20.59 -11.76
CA ILE A 33 18.27 22.05 -11.86
C ILE A 33 17.15 22.55 -10.96
N SER A 34 16.06 21.79 -10.85
CA SER A 34 14.90 22.16 -10.04
C SER A 34 15.23 22.18 -8.55
N ASN A 35 14.70 23.16 -7.82
CA ASN A 35 14.78 23.20 -6.36
C ASN A 35 13.78 22.17 -5.75
N ASN A 36 14.17 20.89 -5.79
CA ASN A 36 13.40 19.77 -5.26
C ASN A 36 14.03 19.26 -3.95
N THR A 37 13.26 18.50 -3.16
CA THR A 37 13.70 17.81 -1.96
C THR A 37 14.69 16.65 -2.24
N LEU A 38 14.80 16.20 -3.49
CA LEU A 38 15.72 15.12 -3.89
C LEU A 38 17.17 15.61 -3.90
N LYS A 39 18.06 14.83 -3.29
CA LYS A 39 19.51 15.11 -3.26
C LYS A 39 20.23 14.11 -4.16
N LEU A 40 20.25 14.39 -5.46
CA LEU A 40 20.86 13.50 -6.46
C LEU A 40 22.39 13.65 -6.44
N LYS A 41 23.10 12.53 -6.27
CA LYS A 41 24.58 12.46 -6.29
C LYS A 41 25.03 11.28 -7.14
N LYS A 42 26.14 11.45 -7.84
CA LYS A 42 26.84 10.35 -8.53
C LYS A 42 27.60 9.54 -7.49
N ILE A 43 27.45 8.22 -7.52
CA ILE A 43 28.09 7.26 -6.63
C ILE A 43 28.70 6.16 -7.49
N GLU A 44 29.97 5.84 -7.23
CA GLU A 44 30.65 4.70 -7.84
C GLU A 44 30.28 3.42 -7.10
N VAL A 45 29.96 2.37 -7.85
CA VAL A 45 29.60 1.08 -7.28
C VAL A 45 30.89 0.36 -6.86
N PRO A 46 31.07 -0.03 -5.58
CA PRO A 46 32.28 -0.70 -5.12
C PRO A 46 32.53 -1.99 -5.92
N GLY A 47 33.72 -2.13 -6.50
CA GLY A 47 34.10 -3.31 -7.29
C GLY A 47 33.61 -3.30 -8.74
N SER A 48 33.17 -2.15 -9.28
CA SER A 48 32.86 -2.00 -10.71
C SER A 48 33.13 -0.58 -11.20
N ASP A 49 33.38 -0.41 -12.51
CA ASP A 49 33.59 0.90 -13.14
C ASP A 49 32.28 1.64 -13.47
N VAL A 50 31.19 1.31 -12.79
CA VAL A 50 29.86 1.87 -13.05
C VAL A 50 29.57 3.01 -12.08
N THR A 51 29.32 4.19 -12.63
CA THR A 51 28.83 5.35 -11.86
C THR A 51 27.31 5.45 -12.00
N LEU A 52 26.61 5.54 -10.87
CA LEU A 52 25.16 5.66 -10.82
C LEU A 52 24.73 6.95 -10.13
N VAL A 53 23.64 7.55 -10.61
CA VAL A 53 23.00 8.68 -9.92
C VAL A 53 22.01 8.14 -8.89
N CYS A 54 22.20 8.53 -7.62
CA CYS A 54 21.38 8.10 -6.49
C CYS A 54 20.85 9.30 -5.71
N ASP A 55 19.63 9.19 -5.17
CA ASP A 55 19.11 10.11 -4.17
C ASP A 55 19.64 9.75 -2.78
N THR A 56 20.35 10.69 -2.17
CA THR A 56 20.92 10.59 -0.81
C THR A 56 20.13 11.42 0.21
N SER A 57 18.89 11.80 -0.09
CA SER A 57 18.03 12.53 0.85
C SER A 57 17.66 11.71 2.10
N MET A 58 17.66 10.37 1.97
CA MET A 58 17.36 9.42 3.04
C MET A 58 18.62 8.69 3.54
N PRO A 59 18.57 8.05 4.73
CA PRO A 59 19.69 7.27 5.25
C PRO A 59 20.18 6.15 4.33
N ARG A 60 19.27 5.57 3.54
CA ARG A 60 19.61 4.60 2.49
C ARG A 60 19.53 5.27 1.12
N PRO A 61 20.64 5.31 0.36
CA PRO A 61 20.64 5.82 -1.00
C PRO A 61 19.67 5.04 -1.88
N ARG A 62 18.91 5.75 -2.74
CA ARG A 62 17.99 5.14 -3.70
C ARG A 62 18.44 5.44 -5.12
N LEU A 63 18.54 4.43 -5.97
CA LEU A 63 18.99 4.56 -7.35
C LEU A 63 17.94 5.30 -8.20
N PHE A 64 18.35 6.34 -8.92
CA PHE A 64 17.46 6.98 -9.89
C PHE A 64 17.27 6.09 -11.12
N VAL A 65 16.04 5.92 -11.60
CA VAL A 65 15.75 5.07 -12.77
C VAL A 65 15.10 5.89 -13.89
N PRO A 66 15.77 6.06 -15.04
CA PRO A 66 15.21 6.70 -16.23
C PRO A 66 13.97 5.98 -16.76
N ALA A 67 13.06 6.72 -17.41
CA ALA A 67 11.78 6.21 -17.90
C ALA A 67 11.88 4.91 -18.73
N SER A 68 12.92 4.78 -19.55
CA SER A 68 13.17 3.60 -20.39
C SER A 68 13.36 2.30 -19.60
N GLU A 69 13.96 2.38 -18.41
CA GLU A 69 14.32 1.20 -17.59
C GLU A 69 13.29 0.93 -16.49
N GLN A 70 12.40 1.87 -16.16
CA GLN A 70 11.43 1.72 -15.07
C GLN A 70 10.57 0.46 -15.19
N ARG A 71 10.16 0.11 -16.42
CA ARG A 71 9.35 -1.09 -16.65
C ARG A 71 10.14 -2.38 -16.40
N ARG A 72 11.39 -2.43 -16.84
CA ARG A 72 12.28 -3.58 -16.62
C ARG A 72 12.55 -3.80 -15.13
N VAL A 73 12.84 -2.72 -14.41
CA VAL A 73 13.00 -2.76 -12.94
C VAL A 73 11.72 -3.28 -12.26
N PHE A 74 10.55 -2.82 -12.72
CA PHE A 74 9.28 -3.30 -12.18
C PHE A 74 9.10 -4.80 -12.45
N ASP A 75 9.22 -5.25 -13.69
CA ASP A 75 8.99 -6.65 -14.06
C ASP A 75 9.94 -7.60 -13.32
N ALA A 76 11.21 -7.21 -13.15
CA ALA A 76 12.22 -7.94 -12.40
C ALA A 76 11.86 -8.14 -10.91
N LEU A 77 11.27 -7.12 -10.28
CA LEU A 77 10.95 -7.13 -8.84
C LEU A 77 9.51 -7.57 -8.55
N HIS A 78 8.63 -7.47 -9.54
CA HIS A 78 7.22 -7.82 -9.41
C HIS A 78 7.04 -9.32 -9.12
N GLY A 79 7.80 -10.18 -9.82
CA GLY A 79 7.77 -11.63 -9.59
C GLY A 79 8.23 -12.03 -8.18
N LEU A 80 9.16 -11.28 -7.59
CA LEU A 80 9.70 -11.55 -6.24
C LEU A 80 8.71 -11.20 -5.12
N SER A 81 7.80 -10.26 -5.38
CA SER A 81 6.90 -9.72 -4.35
C SER A 81 5.60 -10.51 -4.19
N HIS A 82 5.46 -11.66 -4.87
CA HIS A 82 4.16 -12.31 -5.13
C HIS A 82 3.18 -11.32 -5.84
N PRO A 83 1.98 -11.72 -6.31
CA PRO A 83 1.06 -10.84 -7.05
C PRO A 83 0.42 -9.69 -6.21
N GLY A 84 1.20 -8.99 -5.39
CA GLY A 84 0.79 -7.90 -4.52
C GLY A 84 1.28 -6.52 -4.98
N SER A 85 0.40 -5.72 -5.57
CA SER A 85 0.72 -4.36 -6.05
C SER A 85 1.32 -3.43 -5.00
N ARG A 86 0.87 -3.53 -3.74
CA ARG A 86 1.38 -2.71 -2.63
C ARG A 86 2.77 -3.13 -2.20
N ALA A 87 3.04 -4.44 -2.19
CA ALA A 87 4.33 -5.00 -1.80
C ALA A 87 5.39 -4.59 -2.83
N THR A 88 5.12 -4.79 -4.12
CA THR A 88 6.03 -4.41 -5.21
C THR A 88 6.33 -2.91 -5.20
N ALA A 89 5.30 -2.06 -5.10
CA ALA A 89 5.51 -0.61 -5.07
C ALA A 89 6.37 -0.16 -3.87
N ARG A 90 6.20 -0.80 -2.70
CA ARG A 90 7.00 -0.51 -1.50
C ARG A 90 8.45 -0.95 -1.68
N LEU A 91 8.66 -2.17 -2.17
CA LEU A 91 10.00 -2.72 -2.46
C LEU A 91 10.76 -1.79 -3.40
N ILE A 92 10.14 -1.45 -4.54
CA ILE A 92 10.74 -0.55 -5.52
C ILE A 92 11.05 0.82 -4.90
N SER A 93 10.08 1.46 -4.23
CA SER A 93 10.29 2.80 -3.64
C SER A 93 11.34 2.84 -2.53
N THR A 94 11.74 1.69 -2.00
CA THR A 94 12.77 1.58 -0.95
C THR A 94 14.18 1.62 -1.54
N HIS A 95 14.36 1.10 -2.76
CA HIS A 95 15.68 0.98 -3.41
C HIS A 95 15.84 1.91 -4.61
N PHE A 96 14.74 2.35 -5.22
CA PHE A 96 14.74 3.14 -6.44
C PHE A 96 13.90 4.41 -6.30
N VAL A 97 14.21 5.39 -7.14
CA VAL A 97 13.51 6.68 -7.17
C VAL A 97 13.31 7.15 -8.61
N TRP A 98 12.09 7.60 -8.88
CA TRP A 98 11.72 8.36 -10.07
C TRP A 98 10.36 9.03 -9.82
N PRO A 99 9.97 10.05 -10.58
CA PRO A 99 8.69 10.70 -10.40
C PRO A 99 7.54 9.69 -10.51
N ARG A 100 6.61 9.75 -9.56
CA ARG A 100 5.39 8.92 -9.55
C ARG A 100 5.64 7.40 -9.50
N VAL A 101 6.75 6.97 -8.88
CA VAL A 101 7.11 5.54 -8.70
C VAL A 101 5.97 4.66 -8.20
N GLN A 102 5.29 5.06 -7.13
CA GLN A 102 4.23 4.23 -6.53
C GLN A 102 3.00 4.10 -7.44
N SER A 103 2.60 5.17 -8.12
CA SER A 103 1.45 5.11 -9.03
C SER A 103 1.76 4.31 -10.28
N GLY A 104 2.95 4.46 -10.88
CA GLY A 104 3.38 3.67 -12.03
C GLY A 104 3.37 2.17 -11.72
N CYS A 105 3.99 1.78 -10.59
CA CYS A 105 4.01 0.39 -10.14
C CYS A 105 2.60 -0.18 -9.90
N ARG A 106 1.69 0.60 -9.32
CA ARG A 106 0.29 0.17 -9.09
C ARG A 106 -0.45 -0.02 -10.40
N THR A 107 -0.25 0.85 -11.38
CA THR A 107 -0.85 0.75 -12.70
C THR A 107 -0.36 -0.51 -13.43
N TRP A 108 0.94 -0.76 -13.45
CA TRP A 108 1.50 -1.97 -14.07
C TRP A 108 1.04 -3.25 -13.36
N ALA A 109 1.02 -3.26 -12.02
CA ALA A 109 0.52 -4.41 -11.27
C ALA A 109 -0.97 -4.68 -11.51
N ARG A 110 -1.80 -3.65 -11.76
CA ARG A 110 -3.22 -3.82 -12.13
C ARG A 110 -3.38 -4.38 -13.55
N ALA A 111 -2.49 -4.04 -14.46
CA ALA A 111 -2.48 -4.55 -15.82
C ALA A 111 -1.87 -5.96 -15.94
N SER A 112 -1.15 -6.43 -14.92
CA SER A 112 -0.53 -7.74 -14.90
C SER A 112 -1.57 -8.87 -14.77
N LEU A 113 -1.53 -9.82 -15.71
CA LEU A 113 -2.42 -10.99 -15.73
C LEU A 113 -2.23 -11.90 -14.50
N SER A 114 -1.00 -12.02 -13.99
CA SER A 114 -0.74 -12.83 -12.79
C SER A 114 -1.45 -12.25 -11.58
N CYS A 115 -1.37 -10.93 -11.39
CA CYS A 115 -2.11 -10.21 -10.36
C CYS A 115 -3.61 -10.34 -10.51
N GLN A 116 -4.14 -10.18 -11.73
CA GLN A 116 -5.57 -10.28 -11.98
C GLN A 116 -6.11 -11.67 -11.63
N ARG A 117 -5.44 -12.74 -12.07
CA ARG A 117 -5.83 -14.12 -11.80
C ARG A 117 -5.80 -14.46 -10.31
N SER A 118 -4.75 -14.04 -9.59
CA SER A 118 -4.62 -14.34 -8.17
C SER A 118 -5.60 -13.57 -7.27
N LYS A 119 -6.24 -12.51 -7.78
CA LYS A 119 -7.16 -11.67 -7.01
C LYS A 119 -8.63 -11.99 -7.21
N ILE A 120 -8.94 -13.05 -7.97
CA ILE A 120 -10.29 -13.56 -8.11
C ILE A 120 -10.65 -14.30 -6.81
N THR A 121 -11.14 -13.57 -5.81
CA THR A 121 -11.79 -14.17 -4.65
C THR A 121 -13.18 -14.62 -5.07
N LYS A 122 -13.53 -15.91 -4.88
CA LYS A 122 -14.93 -16.35 -4.96
C LYS A 122 -15.73 -15.52 -3.96
N HIS A 123 -16.73 -14.78 -4.44
CA HIS A 123 -17.68 -14.14 -3.53
C HIS A 123 -18.40 -15.25 -2.75
N ASN A 124 -18.48 -15.12 -1.43
CA ASN A 124 -19.48 -15.84 -0.66
C ASN A 124 -20.83 -15.27 -1.09
N SER A 125 -21.47 -15.89 -2.07
CA SER A 125 -22.82 -15.50 -2.49
C SER A 125 -23.71 -15.62 -1.25
N SER A 126 -24.20 -14.48 -0.76
CA SER A 126 -25.25 -14.50 0.26
C SER A 126 -26.45 -15.23 -0.34
N PRO A 127 -27.10 -16.14 0.41
CA PRO A 127 -28.31 -16.80 -0.08
C PRO A 127 -29.31 -15.73 -0.52
N LEU A 128 -29.81 -15.86 -1.75
CA LEU A 128 -30.83 -14.95 -2.28
C LEU A 128 -32.10 -15.18 -1.47
N HIS A 129 -32.57 -14.15 -0.77
CA HIS A 129 -33.87 -14.18 -0.09
C HIS A 129 -34.96 -14.12 -1.15
N THR A 130 -35.50 -15.28 -1.52
CA THR A 130 -36.66 -15.38 -2.41
C THR A 130 -37.91 -14.95 -1.65
N SER A 131 -38.24 -13.67 -1.69
CA SER A 131 -39.55 -13.18 -1.26
C SER A 131 -40.59 -13.59 -2.32
N ILE A 132 -41.19 -14.77 -2.16
CA ILE A 132 -42.38 -15.13 -2.94
C ILE A 132 -43.54 -14.30 -2.37
N LEU A 133 -43.83 -13.16 -3.00
CA LEU A 133 -45.13 -12.50 -2.84
C LEU A 133 -46.07 -13.11 -3.88
N THR A 134 -46.71 -14.22 -3.55
CA THR A 134 -47.94 -14.64 -4.23
C THR A 134 -49.10 -13.95 -3.54
N SER A 135 -49.76 -13.08 -4.31
CA SER A 135 -51.05 -12.49 -4.01
C SER A 135 -52.14 -13.56 -3.80
N LEU A 136 -53.13 -13.22 -2.96
CA LEU A 136 -54.39 -13.94 -2.62
C LEU A 136 -54.17 -14.99 -1.51
N ASP A 137 -54.72 -14.91 -0.29
CA ASP A 137 -55.99 -14.34 0.16
C ASP A 137 -55.89 -13.80 1.60
N HIS A 138 -56.66 -12.76 1.90
CA HIS A 138 -57.10 -12.46 3.26
C HIS A 138 -58.07 -13.55 3.73
N TYR A 139 -57.99 -14.00 4.99
CA TYR A 139 -58.97 -13.66 6.03
C TYR A 139 -58.46 -14.07 7.44
N PRO A 140 -58.90 -13.38 8.51
CA PRO A 140 -58.34 -13.43 9.85
C PRO A 140 -59.07 -14.44 10.76
N LEU A 141 -58.47 -14.82 11.89
CA LEU A 141 -59.10 -14.79 13.23
C LEU A 141 -58.08 -15.17 14.31
N GLN A 142 -58.06 -14.31 15.34
CA GLN A 142 -57.66 -14.50 16.73
C GLN A 142 -56.68 -15.64 17.07
N ASN A 143 -55.46 -15.25 17.46
CA ASN A 143 -55.01 -15.68 18.78
C ASN A 143 -54.24 -14.58 19.52
N ARG A 144 -54.76 -14.32 20.71
CA ARG A 144 -54.49 -13.24 21.65
C ARG A 144 -53.11 -13.42 22.29
N ILE A 145 -52.16 -12.52 22.03
CA ILE A 145 -51.04 -12.25 22.94
C ILE A 145 -51.35 -10.92 23.62
N VAL A 146 -51.67 -11.00 24.90
CA VAL A 146 -51.80 -9.85 25.80
C VAL A 146 -50.40 -9.29 26.02
N TRP A 147 -50.16 -8.05 25.61
CA TRP A 147 -49.02 -7.26 26.07
C TRP A 147 -49.47 -6.46 27.31
N PRO A 148 -48.73 -6.49 28.42
CA PRO A 148 -49.04 -5.62 29.56
C PRO A 148 -48.71 -4.17 29.22
N ASP A 149 -49.67 -3.28 29.53
CA ASP A 149 -49.58 -1.83 29.40
C ASP A 149 -48.33 -1.27 30.09
N SER A 150 -47.44 -0.68 29.30
CA SER A 150 -46.49 0.31 29.81
C SER A 150 -47.07 1.71 29.59
N HIS A 151 -47.75 2.21 30.62
CA HIS A 151 -48.14 3.60 30.76
C HIS A 151 -46.93 4.54 30.49
N ARG A 152 -47.10 5.46 29.55
CA ARG A 152 -46.42 6.77 29.58
C ARG A 152 -47.27 7.77 30.38
N PRO A 153 -46.64 8.77 30.99
CA PRO A 153 -46.90 10.16 30.57
C PRO A 153 -45.58 10.94 30.36
N PHE A 154 -45.38 11.77 29.31
CA PHE A 154 -45.77 13.21 29.17
C PHE A 154 -45.44 14.00 30.47
N LEU A 155 -44.64 15.08 30.57
CA LEU A 155 -44.15 16.18 29.71
C LEU A 155 -43.00 16.88 30.48
N SER A 156 -41.92 17.37 29.86
CA SER A 156 -41.67 18.80 29.53
C SER A 156 -40.47 19.41 30.29
N LEU A 157 -39.80 20.33 29.58
CA LEU A 157 -38.81 21.36 30.00
C LEU A 157 -37.32 20.96 30.17
N GLY A 158 -36.56 21.28 29.12
CA GLY A 158 -35.64 22.42 29.17
C GLY A 158 -34.16 22.17 29.50
N ILE A 159 -33.31 22.93 28.76
CA ILE A 159 -31.92 23.36 29.05
C ILE A 159 -30.80 22.60 28.33
N SER A 160 -30.39 23.19 27.20
CA SER A 160 -29.06 23.74 26.87
C SER A 160 -27.76 22.93 27.04
N MET A 161 -26.97 22.98 25.95
CA MET A 161 -25.50 22.93 25.85
C MET A 161 -24.76 21.66 26.25
N ALA A 162 -24.06 21.04 25.29
CA ALA A 162 -22.60 21.14 25.14
C ALA A 162 -21.99 19.92 24.39
N TYR A 163 -21.09 20.25 23.45
CA TYR A 163 -19.83 19.58 23.12
C TYR A 163 -19.74 18.06 22.84
N GLY A 164 -19.00 17.75 21.77
CA GLY A 164 -17.90 16.78 21.89
C GLY A 164 -17.99 15.50 21.06
N ILE A 165 -17.45 15.58 19.84
CA ILE A 165 -16.53 14.63 19.17
C ILE A 165 -16.31 13.27 19.88
N ASN A 166 -16.54 12.13 19.19
CA ASN A 166 -15.47 11.13 18.92
C ASN A 166 -15.93 9.91 18.10
N HIS A 167 -15.22 9.73 16.98
CA HIS A 167 -14.65 8.49 16.45
C HIS A 167 -14.95 7.16 17.17
N CYS A 168 -15.44 6.17 16.41
CA CYS A 168 -15.23 4.76 16.71
C CYS A 168 -14.48 4.08 15.56
N ARG A 169 -13.18 3.86 15.76
CA ARG A 169 -12.30 3.08 14.88
C ARG A 169 -11.78 1.91 15.72
N ARG A 170 -12.33 0.71 15.56
CA ARG A 170 -11.73 -0.51 16.13
C ARG A 170 -11.05 -1.30 15.02
N ARG A 171 -9.72 -1.26 15.01
CA ARG A 171 -8.88 -2.34 14.46
C ARG A 171 -8.55 -3.26 15.62
N HIS A 172 -8.94 -4.53 15.50
CA HIS A 172 -8.39 -5.60 16.33
C HIS A 172 -7.02 -5.97 15.75
N VAL A 173 -6.01 -5.99 16.60
CA VAL A 173 -4.67 -6.51 16.31
C VAL A 173 -4.36 -7.58 17.36
N SER A 174 -3.92 -8.75 16.91
CA SER A 174 -3.17 -9.72 17.72
C SER A 174 -2.78 -10.92 16.84
N PRO A 175 -1.79 -11.76 17.22
CA PRO A 175 -0.60 -11.53 18.05
C PRO A 175 0.69 -12.17 17.42
N PHE A 176 1.79 -12.16 18.19
CA PHE A 176 3.08 -12.88 18.00
C PHE A 176 4.06 -12.26 16.98
N CYS A 177 5.34 -12.03 17.28
CA CYS A 177 6.22 -12.36 18.41
C CYS A 177 7.49 -11.50 18.21
N TRP A 178 8.12 -10.91 19.24
CA TRP A 178 9.59 -10.71 19.31
C TRP A 178 10.02 -10.24 20.71
N LEU A 179 10.90 -11.08 21.31
CA LEU A 179 12.08 -10.78 22.15
C LEU A 179 11.94 -10.00 23.47
N ASP A 180 12.15 -10.74 24.56
CA ASP A 180 13.39 -10.76 25.36
C ASP A 180 14.25 -9.47 25.43
N LEU A 181 14.37 -8.90 26.64
CA LEU A 181 15.63 -8.63 27.37
C LEU A 181 15.36 -7.70 28.57
N SER A 182 15.81 -8.08 29.77
CA SER A 182 16.51 -7.21 30.77
C SER A 182 16.27 -7.65 32.23
N ILE A 183 16.97 -8.70 32.66
CA ILE A 183 17.32 -9.02 34.06
C ILE A 183 18.70 -9.71 33.90
N LEU A 184 19.85 -9.24 34.39
CA LEU A 184 20.26 -9.06 35.78
C LEU A 184 21.67 -8.40 35.77
N PHE A 185 21.85 -7.30 36.50
CA PHE A 185 23.12 -6.94 37.18
C PHE A 185 23.01 -7.52 38.61
N PRO A 186 24.09 -7.95 39.28
CA PRO A 186 25.36 -7.23 39.41
C PRO A 186 26.57 -7.88 38.73
#